data_AF-A0AAN6C431-F1
#
_entry.id   AF-A0AAN6C431-F1
#
_cell.length_a   1.000
_cell.length_b   1.000
_cell.length_c   1.000
_cell.angle_alpha   90.00
_cell.angle_beta   90.00
_cell.angle_gamma   90.00
#
_symmetry.space_group_name_H-M   'P 1'
#
loop_
_entity.id
_entity.type
_entity.pdbx_description
1 polymer ?
#
loop_
_entity_poly.entity_id
_entity_poly.type
_entity_poly.pdbx_seq_one_letter_code
_entity_poly.pdbx_strand_id
1 'polypeptide(L)'
;MAPRHPLQKLTSPSRSLSLVLHLAGIASFSYNFKFLTEWDVPMSKSYGWHFQFLTIIGLSASLLAFVFGALADLTLSRTLFRVKNYVAILATPMEVVISILYWGIKFIDPKLLMPTEFYIHIIPDVGFHLAPAVFLTLDLLLFSPPWTVPAYGIMAISTTLAFAYWSWVELCFSHNGWYPYPLFELLSTNQRVALFTFAAVLVTVSSSGLKWLYGQVNGYQTTKREAHKPLKKVHFSPTKRPKSNMMDIDDILRQVDPSSHGVPSEARDLQALTRLWVAERSAPELLEWPTDGLFERVNARIKTQIEKVEDMTGDMDPKTNFALIVIQTELERYKFLMRSFLRARLAKIDKHTLHYLSSQELRDRLSPTELSYATKHQALLHNHYLSSFLASFPQQLQNLNDTAGNISMIDSPDLDTAVFIRMLRDKDVYGKGTDADITLPATNGDHLPNHCVFQIASGTTVVLFTIANKGISLKIAKKLIAENPDCCVIASCRRPNVVKEAISSLRAQGLGSFSLIIDITSDGSIATTAETGRNWCDC
;
A
#
# COMPACT_ATOMS: atom_id res chain seq x y z
N MET A 1 -17.38 15.37 41.25
CA MET A 1 -16.86 15.49 39.86
C MET A 1 -17.62 14.54 38.95
N ALA A 2 -17.79 14.87 37.67
CA ALA A 2 -18.31 13.91 36.69
C ALA A 2 -17.23 12.86 36.36
N PRO A 3 -17.59 11.59 36.10
CA PRO A 3 -16.61 10.58 35.73
C PRO A 3 -15.97 10.92 34.38
N ARG A 4 -14.63 11.00 34.37
CA ARG A 4 -13.79 11.06 33.18
C ARG A 4 -14.14 9.90 32.25
N HIS A 5 -14.20 10.12 30.94
CA HIS A 5 -14.38 9.02 30.00
C HIS A 5 -13.16 8.09 30.09
N PRO A 6 -13.32 6.76 30.23
CA PRO A 6 -12.22 5.86 30.58
C PRO A 6 -11.05 5.86 29.58
N LEU A 7 -11.32 6.29 28.33
CA LEU A 7 -10.35 6.35 27.24
C LEU A 7 -9.74 7.75 27.01
N GLN A 8 -10.23 8.81 27.68
CA GLN A 8 -9.53 10.10 27.70
C GLN A 8 -8.25 9.96 28.51
N LYS A 9 -7.12 10.44 27.99
CA LYS A 9 -5.80 10.32 28.65
C LYS A 9 -5.59 11.36 29.75
N LEU A 10 -6.04 12.58 29.50
CA LEU A 10 -6.07 13.69 30.44
C LEU A 10 -7.52 14.14 30.65
N THR A 11 -7.80 14.79 31.78
CA THR A 11 -9.16 15.26 32.08
C THR A 11 -9.53 16.44 31.20
N SER A 12 -10.61 16.29 30.42
CA SER A 12 -11.25 17.40 29.69
C SER A 12 -12.78 17.20 29.68
N PRO A 13 -13.59 18.26 29.90
CA PRO A 13 -13.15 19.63 30.15
C PRO A 13 -12.44 19.81 31.50
N SER A 14 -11.38 20.61 31.56
CA SER A 14 -10.71 21.01 32.79
C SER A 14 -9.93 22.33 32.67
N ARG A 15 -9.88 23.10 33.77
CA ARG A 15 -9.08 24.34 33.92
C ARG A 15 -7.57 24.08 34.08
N SER A 16 -7.05 23.02 33.46
CA SER A 16 -5.65 22.58 33.56
C SER A 16 -5.00 22.56 32.17
N LEU A 17 -4.29 21.48 31.82
CA LEU A 17 -3.59 21.31 30.54
C LEU A 17 -4.54 21.43 29.33
N SER A 18 -5.81 21.06 29.49
CA SER A 18 -6.85 21.22 28.45
C SER A 18 -7.03 22.70 28.08
N LEU A 19 -7.25 23.55 29.08
CA LEU A 19 -7.43 25.00 28.88
C LEU A 19 -6.17 25.65 28.28
N VAL A 20 -4.98 25.23 28.71
CA VAL A 20 -3.71 25.73 28.16
C VAL A 20 -3.58 25.39 26.67
N LEU A 21 -3.89 24.14 26.26
CA LEU A 21 -3.88 23.76 24.85
C LEU A 21 -4.90 24.57 24.04
N HIS A 22 -6.14 24.71 24.54
CA HIS A 22 -7.17 25.46 23.84
C HIS A 22 -6.82 26.95 23.69
N LEU A 23 -6.28 27.60 24.73
CA LEU A 23 -5.84 29.00 24.66
C LEU A 23 -4.64 29.19 23.72
N ALA A 24 -3.68 28.26 23.72
CA ALA A 24 -2.53 28.29 22.80
C ALA A 24 -2.97 28.16 21.33
N GLY A 25 -3.90 27.24 21.03
CA GLY A 25 -4.45 27.11 19.69
C GLY A 25 -5.27 28.35 19.27
N ILE A 26 -6.10 28.91 20.15
CA ILE A 26 -6.82 30.17 19.89
C ILE A 26 -5.84 31.29 19.54
N ALA A 27 -4.76 31.46 20.30
CA ALA A 27 -3.74 32.46 20.04
C ALA A 27 -3.07 32.25 18.67
N SER A 28 -2.71 31.01 18.32
CA SER A 28 -2.15 30.66 17.02
C SER A 28 -3.10 30.99 15.86
N PHE A 29 -4.37 30.54 15.94
CA PHE A 29 -5.32 30.73 14.86
C PHE A 29 -5.74 32.20 14.74
N SER A 30 -5.85 32.93 15.85
CA SER A 30 -6.17 34.37 15.85
C SER A 30 -5.03 35.21 15.27
N TYR A 31 -3.76 34.81 15.49
CA TYR A 31 -2.62 35.42 14.81
C TYR A 31 -2.73 35.26 13.29
N ASN A 32 -3.08 34.07 12.80
CA ASN A 32 -3.29 33.81 11.38
C ASN A 32 -4.48 34.61 10.81
N PHE A 33 -5.60 34.75 11.53
CA PHE A 33 -6.70 35.63 11.10
C PHE A 33 -6.30 37.11 11.08
N LYS A 34 -5.49 37.59 12.05
CA LYS A 34 -4.94 38.95 12.04
C LYS A 34 -4.06 39.18 10.80
N PHE A 35 -3.20 38.22 10.47
CA PHE A 35 -2.38 38.29 9.26
C PHE A 35 -3.24 38.47 7.99
N LEU A 36 -4.35 37.73 7.85
CA LEU A 36 -5.29 37.91 6.72
C LEU A 36 -5.92 39.30 6.66
N THR A 37 -6.13 39.98 7.79
CA THR A 37 -6.63 41.37 7.80
C THR A 37 -5.57 42.42 7.48
N GLU A 38 -4.29 42.08 7.63
CA GLU A 38 -3.14 42.97 7.38
C GLU A 38 -2.51 42.74 6.00
N TRP A 39 -2.80 41.62 5.34
CA TRP A 39 -2.21 41.22 4.06
C TRP A 39 -2.99 41.81 2.87
N ASP A 40 -2.53 42.95 2.35
CA ASP A 40 -3.15 43.57 1.18
C ASP A 40 -2.77 42.85 -0.14
N VAL A 41 -3.63 41.94 -0.56
CA VAL A 41 -3.57 41.20 -1.83
C VAL A 41 -4.93 41.24 -2.53
N PRO A 42 -5.04 41.03 -3.86
CA PRO A 42 -6.33 41.06 -4.57
C PRO A 42 -7.41 40.15 -3.95
N MET A 43 -7.00 39.02 -3.35
CA MET A 43 -7.84 38.06 -2.63
C MET A 43 -8.56 38.66 -1.40
N SER A 44 -8.04 39.74 -0.80
CA SER A 44 -8.68 40.41 0.35
C SER A 44 -9.85 41.31 -0.07
N LYS A 45 -9.94 41.65 -1.37
CA LYS A 45 -10.95 42.53 -1.97
C LYS A 45 -11.97 41.75 -2.83
N SER A 46 -11.81 40.44 -3.00
CA SER A 46 -12.63 39.60 -3.86
C SER A 46 -13.89 39.04 -3.16
N TYR A 47 -14.89 38.61 -3.95
CA TYR A 47 -16.05 37.90 -3.42
C TYR A 47 -15.64 36.64 -2.65
N GLY A 48 -16.27 36.41 -1.51
CA GLY A 48 -15.91 35.34 -0.57
C GLY A 48 -14.73 35.65 0.35
N TRP A 49 -14.04 36.80 0.20
CA TRP A 49 -12.84 37.15 0.98
C TRP A 49 -11.80 36.01 0.95
N HIS A 50 -11.07 35.78 2.04
CA HIS A 50 -10.20 34.61 2.16
C HIS A 50 -10.95 33.28 2.40
N PHE A 51 -12.29 33.28 2.54
CA PHE A 51 -13.08 32.03 2.69
C PHE A 51 -13.27 31.24 1.38
N GLN A 52 -12.75 31.74 0.25
CA GLN A 52 -12.63 30.94 -0.98
C GLN A 52 -11.59 29.80 -0.84
N PHE A 53 -10.64 29.91 0.08
CA PHE A 53 -9.59 28.92 0.34
C PHE A 53 -10.03 27.88 1.38
N LEU A 54 -9.88 26.58 1.06
CA LEU A 54 -10.24 25.49 1.97
C LEU A 54 -9.46 25.57 3.29
N THR A 55 -8.19 25.99 3.25
CA THR A 55 -7.35 26.22 4.44
C THR A 55 -8.01 27.18 5.43
N ILE A 56 -8.69 28.24 4.96
CA ILE A 56 -9.27 29.26 5.84
C ILE A 56 -10.62 28.82 6.40
N ILE A 57 -11.40 28.06 5.63
CA ILE A 57 -12.58 27.35 6.14
C ILE A 57 -12.18 26.35 7.24
N GLY A 58 -11.09 25.60 7.02
CA GLY A 58 -10.47 24.73 8.02
C GLY A 58 -10.08 25.50 9.28
N LEU A 59 -9.27 26.55 9.12
CA LEU A 59 -8.80 27.39 10.23
C LEU A 59 -9.96 27.96 11.07
N SER A 60 -11.07 28.34 10.44
CA SER A 60 -12.29 28.75 11.16
C SER A 60 -12.95 27.61 11.94
N ALA A 61 -13.06 26.41 11.37
CA ALA A 61 -13.58 25.25 12.09
C ALA A 61 -12.65 24.87 13.26
N SER A 62 -11.35 24.95 13.08
CA SER A 62 -10.31 24.77 14.10
C SER A 62 -10.42 25.79 15.23
N LEU A 63 -10.57 27.07 14.90
CA LEU A 63 -10.80 28.14 15.88
C LEU A 63 -12.13 27.95 16.63
N LEU A 64 -13.23 27.61 15.95
CA LEU A 64 -14.51 27.33 16.60
C LEU A 64 -14.42 26.16 17.57
N ALA A 65 -13.79 25.04 17.17
CA ALA A 65 -13.56 23.90 18.04
C ALA A 65 -12.78 24.31 19.30
N PHE A 66 -11.71 25.09 19.14
CA PHE A 66 -10.85 25.52 20.25
C PHE A 66 -11.52 26.57 21.15
N VAL A 67 -12.32 27.49 20.61
CA VAL A 67 -13.14 28.44 21.38
C VAL A 67 -14.20 27.69 22.20
N PHE A 68 -14.94 26.75 21.60
CA PHE A 68 -15.88 25.91 22.36
C PHE A 68 -15.16 25.05 23.41
N GLY A 69 -13.93 24.59 23.14
CA GLY A 69 -13.06 23.89 24.09
C GLY A 69 -12.67 24.75 25.28
N ALA A 70 -12.13 25.95 25.06
CA ALA A 70 -11.76 26.89 26.12
C ALA A 70 -12.99 27.31 26.96
N LEU A 71 -14.12 27.61 26.32
CA LEU A 71 -15.36 27.93 27.03
C LEU A 71 -15.88 26.72 27.83
N ALA A 72 -15.78 25.50 27.30
CA ALA A 72 -16.10 24.28 28.04
C ALA A 72 -15.17 24.06 29.24
N ASP A 73 -13.87 24.37 29.12
CA ASP A 73 -12.90 24.24 30.20
C ASP A 73 -13.11 25.29 31.31
N LEU A 74 -13.41 26.54 30.94
CA LEU A 74 -13.72 27.61 31.89
C LEU A 74 -15.03 27.35 32.64
N THR A 75 -16.10 27.00 31.93
CA THR A 75 -17.45 26.78 32.50
C THR A 75 -17.68 25.37 33.05
N LEU A 76 -16.81 24.41 32.71
CA LEU A 76 -17.01 22.96 32.91
C LEU A 76 -18.29 22.42 32.23
N SER A 77 -18.79 23.11 31.19
CA SER A 77 -20.03 22.77 30.48
C SER A 77 -19.88 21.57 29.56
N ARG A 78 -20.67 20.52 29.83
CA ARG A 78 -20.74 19.32 28.98
C ARG A 78 -21.32 19.61 27.59
N THR A 79 -22.21 20.59 27.47
CA THR A 79 -22.84 20.95 26.19
C THR A 79 -21.82 21.60 25.26
N LEU A 80 -21.04 22.56 25.76
CA LEU A 80 -19.95 23.17 25.00
C LEU A 80 -18.88 22.14 24.61
N PHE A 81 -18.53 21.22 25.53
CA PHE A 81 -17.59 20.14 25.21
C PHE A 81 -18.13 19.19 24.13
N ARG A 82 -19.44 18.90 24.10
CA ARG A 82 -20.06 18.12 23.00
C ARG A 82 -20.00 18.87 21.67
N VAL A 83 -20.36 20.16 21.64
CA VAL A 83 -20.28 21.00 20.43
C VAL A 83 -18.85 21.04 19.89
N LYS A 84 -17.87 21.31 20.75
CA LYS A 84 -16.43 21.24 20.42
C LYS A 84 -16.06 19.92 19.75
N ASN A 85 -16.49 18.78 20.31
CA ASN A 85 -16.16 17.46 19.76
C ASN A 85 -16.88 17.18 18.43
N TYR A 86 -18.10 17.70 18.21
CA TYR A 86 -18.78 17.60 16.92
C TYR A 86 -18.06 18.38 15.81
N VAL A 87 -17.60 19.61 16.10
CA VAL A 87 -16.79 20.39 15.15
C VAL A 87 -15.46 19.68 14.88
N ALA A 88 -14.78 19.18 15.92
CA ALA A 88 -13.50 18.49 15.80
C ALA A 88 -13.55 17.18 15.00
N ILE A 89 -14.69 16.46 14.95
CA ILE A 89 -14.88 15.25 14.11
C ILE A 89 -14.67 15.57 12.63
N LEU A 90 -15.02 16.78 12.18
CA LEU A 90 -14.89 17.23 10.79
C LEU A 90 -13.57 17.98 10.57
N ALA A 91 -13.24 18.91 11.48
CA ALA A 91 -12.03 19.73 11.35
C ALA A 91 -10.74 18.89 11.38
N THR A 92 -10.57 17.99 12.36
CA THR A 92 -9.31 17.26 12.54
C THR A 92 -8.86 16.45 11.32
N PRO A 93 -9.67 15.55 10.72
CA PRO A 93 -9.23 14.78 9.56
C PRO A 93 -9.06 15.66 8.31
N MET A 94 -9.85 16.74 8.17
CA MET A 94 -9.74 17.70 7.07
C MET A 94 -8.43 18.48 7.15
N GLU A 95 -8.07 19.00 8.32
CA GLU A 95 -6.83 19.77 8.55
C GLU A 95 -5.57 18.92 8.34
N VAL A 96 -5.59 17.66 8.78
CA VAL A 96 -4.51 16.71 8.47
C VAL A 96 -4.36 16.50 6.97
N VAL A 97 -5.46 16.45 6.21
CA VAL A 97 -5.42 16.34 4.75
C VAL A 97 -4.96 17.63 4.08
N ILE A 98 -5.44 18.80 4.53
CA ILE A 98 -4.98 20.11 4.06
C ILE A 98 -3.46 20.21 4.24
N SER A 99 -2.93 19.82 5.40
CA SER A 99 -1.50 19.84 5.69
C SER A 99 -0.71 18.94 4.74
N ILE A 100 -1.13 17.67 4.57
CA ILE A 100 -0.45 16.70 3.69
C ILE A 100 -0.49 17.16 2.23
N LEU A 101 -1.65 17.63 1.74
CA LEU A 101 -1.80 18.09 0.37
C LEU A 101 -1.03 19.39 0.11
N TYR A 102 -1.09 20.36 1.02
CA TYR A 102 -0.39 21.63 0.88
C TYR A 102 1.12 21.43 0.77
N TRP A 103 1.73 20.76 1.77
CA TRP A 103 3.18 20.53 1.77
C TRP A 103 3.62 19.59 0.65
N GLY A 104 2.80 18.59 0.30
CA GLY A 104 3.06 17.69 -0.83
C GLY A 104 3.09 18.41 -2.17
N ILE A 105 2.08 19.24 -2.47
CA ILE A 105 2.02 20.01 -3.72
C ILE A 105 3.11 21.09 -3.73
N LYS A 106 3.31 21.82 -2.62
CA LYS A 106 4.32 22.87 -2.49
C LYS A 106 5.75 22.38 -2.71
N PHE A 107 6.04 21.12 -2.34
CA PHE A 107 7.34 20.50 -2.58
C PHE A 107 7.56 20.09 -4.05
N ILE A 108 6.49 19.82 -4.80
CA ILE A 108 6.55 19.43 -6.21
C ILE A 108 6.57 20.67 -7.12
N ASP A 109 5.55 21.52 -7.01
CA ASP A 109 5.50 22.83 -7.67
C ASP A 109 4.62 23.81 -6.86
N PRO A 110 5.20 24.85 -6.23
CA PRO A 110 4.43 25.83 -5.48
C PRO A 110 3.48 26.66 -6.36
N LYS A 111 3.72 26.76 -7.68
CA LYS A 111 2.89 27.55 -8.61
C LYS A 111 1.48 27.00 -8.76
N LEU A 112 1.28 25.72 -8.47
CA LEU A 112 -0.04 25.08 -8.46
C LEU A 112 -0.93 25.58 -7.32
N LEU A 113 -0.33 26.13 -6.25
CA LEU A 113 -1.03 26.63 -5.07
C LEU A 113 -1.17 28.16 -5.07
N MET A 114 -0.13 28.90 -5.47
CA MET A 114 -0.18 30.36 -5.59
C MET A 114 0.68 30.88 -6.74
N PRO A 115 0.26 31.97 -7.42
CA PRO A 115 1.11 32.71 -8.34
C PRO A 115 2.43 33.21 -7.72
N THR A 116 3.45 33.38 -8.54
CA THR A 116 4.84 33.69 -8.13
C THR A 116 5.02 35.04 -7.43
N GLU A 117 4.10 35.97 -7.65
CA GLU A 117 4.06 37.30 -7.07
C GLU A 117 3.59 37.31 -5.60
N PHE A 118 3.00 36.22 -5.10
CA PHE A 118 2.54 36.12 -3.71
C PHE A 118 3.45 35.26 -2.85
N TYR A 119 4.17 35.89 -1.92
CA TYR A 119 5.02 35.22 -0.95
C TYR A 119 4.43 35.29 0.47
N ILE A 120 4.28 34.13 1.13
CA ILE A 120 3.89 34.03 2.54
C ILE A 120 5.13 33.64 3.35
N HIS A 121 5.43 34.40 4.40
CA HIS A 121 6.52 34.07 5.33
C HIS A 121 6.24 32.75 6.08
N ILE A 122 7.32 32.03 6.43
CA ILE A 122 7.24 30.69 7.03
C ILE A 122 6.39 30.61 8.31
N ILE A 123 6.33 31.68 9.11
CA ILE A 123 5.56 31.69 10.38
C ILE A 123 4.04 31.67 10.11
N PRO A 124 3.44 32.64 9.36
CA PRO A 124 2.07 32.52 8.89
C PRO A 124 1.80 31.21 8.15
N ASP A 125 2.70 30.78 7.26
CA ASP A 125 2.53 29.57 6.45
C ASP A 125 2.38 28.29 7.29
N VAL A 126 3.27 28.06 8.25
CA VAL A 126 3.16 26.97 9.23
C VAL A 126 1.89 27.12 10.09
N GLY A 127 1.53 28.35 10.44
CA GLY A 127 0.30 28.67 11.16
C GLY A 127 -1.00 28.36 10.41
N PHE A 128 -0.99 28.48 9.07
CA PHE A 128 -2.11 28.11 8.20
C PHE A 128 -2.16 26.61 7.91
N HIS A 129 -1.01 26.00 7.58
CA HIS A 129 -0.96 24.69 6.94
C HIS A 129 -0.42 23.54 7.81
N LEU A 130 -0.01 23.79 9.06
CA LEU A 130 0.48 22.75 9.97
C LEU A 130 -0.08 22.88 11.39
N ALA A 131 -0.11 24.10 11.95
CA ALA A 131 -0.56 24.32 13.31
C ALA A 131 -1.98 23.76 13.60
N PRO A 132 -3.00 23.95 12.75
CA PRO A 132 -4.36 23.44 13.03
C PRO A 132 -4.40 21.92 13.13
N ALA A 133 -3.74 21.23 12.20
CA ALA A 133 -3.63 19.77 12.19
C ALA A 133 -2.93 19.24 13.46
N VAL A 134 -1.84 19.89 13.90
CA VAL A 134 -1.12 19.53 15.13
C VAL A 134 -1.97 19.77 16.37
N PHE A 135 -2.54 20.95 16.53
CA PHE A 135 -3.36 21.32 17.70
C PHE A 135 -4.59 20.42 17.84
N LEU A 136 -5.36 20.22 16.77
CA LEU A 136 -6.53 19.32 16.79
C LEU A 136 -6.15 17.85 17.00
N THR A 137 -5.02 17.38 16.46
CA THR A 137 -4.57 16.01 16.70
C THR A 137 -4.12 15.80 18.15
N LEU A 138 -3.43 16.77 18.76
CA LEU A 138 -3.07 16.71 20.19
C LEU A 138 -4.31 16.72 21.08
N ASP A 139 -5.28 17.59 20.79
CA ASP A 139 -6.56 17.65 21.48
C ASP A 139 -7.37 16.34 21.32
N LEU A 140 -7.40 15.77 20.12
CA LEU A 140 -7.99 14.45 19.87
C LEU A 140 -7.33 13.38 20.75
N LEU A 141 -6.00 13.27 20.70
CA LEU A 141 -5.27 12.17 21.32
C LEU A 141 -5.22 12.25 22.86
N LEU A 142 -5.20 13.45 23.44
CA LEU A 142 -4.99 13.63 24.87
C LEU A 142 -6.29 13.90 25.65
N PHE A 143 -7.19 14.70 25.07
CA PHE A 143 -8.32 15.31 25.79
C PHE A 143 -9.69 14.85 25.29
N SER A 144 -9.80 14.38 24.05
CA SER A 144 -11.10 14.02 23.45
C SER A 144 -11.52 12.56 23.71
N PRO A 145 -12.84 12.27 23.75
CA PRO A 145 -13.34 10.90 23.66
C PRO A 145 -13.16 10.32 22.23
N PRO A 146 -13.17 8.98 22.06
CA PRO A 146 -13.04 8.37 20.74
C PRO A 146 -14.25 8.69 19.85
N TRP A 147 -14.00 8.93 18.57
CA TRP A 147 -15.07 9.15 17.59
C TRP A 147 -15.86 7.86 17.33
N THR A 148 -17.18 7.94 17.45
CA THR A 148 -18.11 6.81 17.25
C THR A 148 -18.63 6.69 15.81
N VAL A 149 -18.45 7.71 14.97
CA VAL A 149 -18.94 7.71 13.58
C VAL A 149 -18.22 6.63 12.76
N PRO A 150 -18.94 5.73 12.07
CA PRO A 150 -18.33 4.69 11.24
C PRO A 150 -17.68 5.28 9.97
N ALA A 151 -16.82 4.51 9.30
CA ALA A 151 -16.06 4.98 8.14
C ALA A 151 -16.97 5.45 6.98
N TYR A 152 -18.04 4.71 6.66
CA TYR A 152 -19.01 5.10 5.64
C TYR A 152 -19.72 6.42 5.97
N GLY A 153 -19.96 6.70 7.26
CA GLY A 153 -20.57 7.96 7.70
C GLY A 153 -19.64 9.15 7.50
N ILE A 154 -18.34 8.97 7.77
CA ILE A 154 -17.32 9.98 7.45
C ILE A 154 -17.20 10.16 5.93
N MET A 155 -17.27 9.08 5.14
CA MET A 155 -17.23 9.16 3.68
C MET A 155 -18.42 9.93 3.11
N ALA A 156 -19.64 9.65 3.57
CA ALA A 156 -20.82 10.40 3.16
C ALA A 156 -20.70 11.90 3.49
N ILE A 157 -20.34 12.24 4.73
CA ILE A 157 -20.22 13.64 5.15
C ILE A 157 -19.08 14.37 4.41
N SER A 158 -17.92 13.73 4.26
CA SER A 158 -16.78 14.34 3.55
C SER A 158 -17.04 14.51 2.06
N THR A 159 -17.75 13.59 1.41
CA THR A 159 -18.20 13.77 0.02
C THR A 159 -19.16 14.95 -0.09
N THR A 160 -20.20 15.03 0.77
CA THR A 160 -21.14 16.17 0.75
C THR A 160 -20.42 17.50 0.98
N LEU A 161 -19.48 17.57 1.92
CA LEU A 161 -18.70 18.78 2.18
C LEU A 161 -17.73 19.13 1.04
N ALA A 162 -17.09 18.14 0.41
CA ALA A 162 -16.19 18.37 -0.72
C ALA A 162 -16.93 18.96 -1.93
N PHE A 163 -18.10 18.42 -2.27
CA PHE A 163 -18.93 18.94 -3.35
C PHE A 163 -19.57 20.29 -3.00
N ALA A 164 -19.99 20.51 -1.74
CA ALA A 164 -20.48 21.82 -1.29
C ALA A 164 -19.38 22.90 -1.36
N TYR A 165 -18.14 22.56 -0.97
CA TYR A 165 -16.99 23.46 -1.14
C TYR A 165 -16.68 23.70 -2.63
N TRP A 166 -16.77 22.68 -3.48
CA TRP A 166 -16.62 22.87 -4.93
C TRP A 166 -17.66 23.86 -5.48
N SER A 167 -18.94 23.70 -5.14
CA SER A 167 -19.99 24.66 -5.52
C SER A 167 -19.72 26.08 -5.01
N TRP A 168 -19.14 26.23 -3.81
CA TRP A 168 -18.72 27.52 -3.27
C TRP A 168 -17.53 28.12 -4.05
N VAL A 169 -16.56 27.31 -4.46
CA VAL A 169 -15.44 27.76 -5.31
C VAL A 169 -15.92 28.19 -6.70
N GLU A 170 -16.83 27.46 -7.33
CA GLU A 170 -17.42 27.86 -8.62
C GLU A 170 -18.25 29.16 -8.49
N LEU A 171 -18.95 29.36 -7.37
CA LEU A 171 -19.62 30.64 -7.09
C LEU A 171 -18.61 31.80 -6.93
N CYS A 172 -17.52 31.58 -6.19
CA CYS A 172 -16.44 32.58 -6.09
C CYS A 172 -15.83 32.87 -7.47
N PHE A 173 -15.55 31.85 -8.28
CA PHE A 173 -15.07 32.00 -9.65
C PHE A 173 -16.03 32.83 -10.52
N SER A 174 -17.34 32.58 -10.43
CA SER A 174 -18.35 33.33 -11.21
C SER A 174 -18.40 34.84 -10.90
N HIS A 175 -17.97 35.24 -9.70
CA HIS A 175 -17.88 36.65 -9.30
C HIS A 175 -16.48 37.25 -9.48
N ASN A 176 -15.42 36.46 -9.30
CA ASN A 176 -14.03 36.93 -9.26
C ASN A 176 -13.32 36.81 -10.61
N GLY A 177 -13.71 35.84 -11.46
CA GLY A 177 -13.09 35.55 -12.75
C GLY A 177 -11.82 34.68 -12.72
N TRP A 178 -11.38 34.22 -11.54
CA TRP A 178 -10.18 33.40 -11.32
C TRP A 178 -10.39 32.42 -10.15
N TYR A 179 -9.66 31.31 -10.13
CA TYR A 179 -9.79 30.28 -9.09
C TYR A 179 -8.82 30.50 -7.91
N PRO A 180 -9.21 30.13 -6.66
CA PRO A 180 -8.34 30.28 -5.48
C PRO A 180 -6.97 29.60 -5.61
N TYR A 181 -6.92 28.47 -6.33
CA TYR A 181 -5.70 27.74 -6.63
C TYR A 181 -5.56 27.61 -8.15
N PRO A 182 -4.42 28.01 -8.76
CA PRO A 182 -4.20 27.88 -10.21
C PRO A 182 -4.41 26.47 -10.76
N LEU A 183 -4.18 25.43 -9.92
CA LEU A 183 -4.48 24.04 -10.26
C LEU A 183 -5.91 23.82 -10.78
N PHE A 184 -6.93 24.56 -10.32
CA PHE A 184 -8.30 24.35 -10.79
C PHE A 184 -8.51 24.80 -12.24
N GLU A 185 -7.78 25.79 -12.74
CA GLU A 185 -7.87 26.27 -14.13
C GLU A 185 -7.29 25.24 -15.12
N LEU A 186 -6.29 24.46 -14.67
CA LEU A 186 -5.66 23.41 -15.46
C LEU A 186 -6.52 22.13 -15.59
N LEU A 187 -7.61 22.01 -14.81
CA LEU A 187 -8.41 20.80 -14.71
C LEU A 187 -9.79 20.96 -15.35
N SER A 188 -10.11 20.06 -16.28
CA SER A 188 -11.47 19.91 -16.82
C SER A 188 -12.48 19.50 -15.74
N THR A 189 -13.77 19.74 -15.97
CA THR A 189 -14.86 19.41 -15.03
C THR A 189 -14.79 17.96 -14.55
N ASN A 190 -14.53 17.00 -15.44
CA ASN A 190 -14.41 15.58 -15.08
C ASN A 190 -13.20 15.31 -14.15
N GLN A 191 -12.08 16.00 -14.36
CA GLN A 191 -10.92 15.91 -13.48
C GLN A 191 -11.17 16.59 -12.13
N ARG A 192 -11.97 17.67 -12.08
CA ARG A 192 -12.43 18.29 -10.82
C ARG A 192 -13.34 17.33 -10.03
N VAL A 193 -14.30 16.67 -10.68
CA VAL A 193 -15.12 15.60 -10.06
C VAL A 193 -14.22 14.52 -9.44
N ALA A 194 -13.22 14.05 -10.18
CA ALA A 194 -12.26 13.07 -9.69
C ALA A 194 -11.43 13.60 -8.50
N LEU A 195 -10.97 14.85 -8.55
CA LEU A 195 -10.20 15.51 -7.49
C LEU A 195 -10.99 15.65 -6.18
N PHE A 196 -12.23 16.16 -6.23
CA PHE A 196 -13.06 16.31 -5.03
C PHE A 196 -13.51 14.95 -4.46
N THR A 197 -13.77 13.96 -5.32
CA THR A 197 -14.03 12.58 -4.89
C THR A 197 -12.79 11.97 -4.19
N PHE A 198 -11.60 12.15 -4.77
CA PHE A 198 -10.34 11.69 -4.18
C PHE A 198 -10.05 12.38 -2.84
N ALA A 199 -10.32 13.69 -2.73
CA ALA A 199 -10.17 14.43 -1.47
C ALA A 199 -11.09 13.88 -0.36
N ALA A 200 -12.35 13.56 -0.66
CA ALA A 200 -13.27 12.93 0.29
C ALA A 200 -12.81 11.54 0.75
N VAL A 201 -12.28 10.72 -0.17
CA VAL A 201 -11.63 9.43 0.16
C VAL A 201 -10.43 9.67 1.07
N LEU A 202 -9.58 10.65 0.78
CA LEU A 202 -8.39 10.96 1.57
C LEU A 202 -8.74 11.44 2.99
N VAL A 203 -9.79 12.24 3.17
CA VAL A 203 -10.35 12.62 4.49
C VAL A 203 -10.87 11.40 5.24
N THR A 204 -11.50 10.45 4.55
CA THR A 204 -11.99 9.19 5.15
C THR A 204 -10.84 8.28 5.61
N VAL A 205 -9.77 8.18 4.81
CA VAL A 205 -8.53 7.47 5.15
C VAL A 205 -7.84 8.15 6.33
N SER A 206 -7.69 9.48 6.31
CA SER A 206 -7.16 10.30 7.40
C SER A 206 -7.92 10.08 8.72
N SER A 207 -9.26 10.15 8.69
CA SER A 207 -10.11 9.88 9.86
C SER A 207 -9.92 8.45 10.40
N SER A 208 -9.75 7.47 9.52
CA SER A 208 -9.50 6.07 9.90
C SER A 208 -8.10 5.89 10.52
N GLY A 209 -7.09 6.55 9.97
CA GLY A 209 -5.73 6.63 10.52
C GLY A 209 -5.69 7.30 11.90
N LEU A 210 -6.43 8.41 12.08
CA LEU A 210 -6.56 9.11 13.35
C LEU A 210 -7.28 8.27 14.42
N LYS A 211 -8.32 7.50 14.06
CA LYS A 211 -8.94 6.51 14.97
C LYS A 211 -7.98 5.39 15.35
N TRP A 212 -7.19 4.90 14.39
CA TRP A 212 -6.15 3.89 14.68
C TRP A 212 -5.08 4.45 15.62
N LEU A 213 -4.58 5.67 15.37
CA LEU A 213 -3.59 6.36 16.19
C LEU A 213 -4.13 6.61 17.61
N TYR A 214 -5.36 7.11 17.74
CA TYR A 214 -6.05 7.22 19.03
C TYR A 214 -6.10 5.86 19.74
N GLY A 215 -6.39 4.79 19.00
CA GLY A 215 -6.45 3.44 19.54
C GLY A 215 -5.11 2.92 20.07
N GLN A 216 -4.00 3.25 19.40
CA GLN A 216 -2.63 2.96 19.87
C GLN A 216 -2.27 3.79 21.10
N VAL A 217 -2.55 5.10 21.06
CA VAL A 217 -2.19 6.04 22.13
C VAL A 217 -2.99 5.77 23.41
N ASN A 218 -4.30 5.52 23.29
CA ASN A 218 -5.24 5.44 24.41
C ASN A 218 -5.71 4.01 24.76
N GLY A 219 -5.07 2.97 24.21
CA GLY A 219 -5.31 1.57 24.61
C GLY A 219 -6.70 1.02 24.23
N TYR A 220 -7.35 1.60 23.21
CA TYR A 220 -8.73 1.25 22.81
C TYR A 220 -8.92 -0.23 22.46
N GLN A 221 -7.90 -0.85 21.83
CA GLN A 221 -7.95 -2.26 21.41
C GLN A 221 -8.00 -3.23 22.60
N THR A 222 -7.41 -2.87 23.74
CA THR A 222 -7.46 -3.67 24.98
C THR A 222 -8.87 -3.69 25.57
N THR A 223 -9.49 -2.53 25.73
CA THR A 223 -10.83 -2.39 26.33
C THR A 223 -11.92 -3.08 25.51
N LYS A 224 -11.86 -3.01 24.17
CA LYS A 224 -12.81 -3.72 23.29
C LYS A 224 -12.67 -5.25 23.43
N ARG A 225 -11.46 -5.75 23.69
CA ARG A 225 -11.16 -7.17 23.92
C ARG A 225 -11.58 -7.66 25.32
N GLU A 226 -11.56 -6.78 26.32
CA GLU A 226 -12.04 -7.10 27.68
C GLU A 226 -13.57 -7.06 27.80
N ALA A 227 -14.23 -6.12 27.12
CA ALA A 227 -15.70 -6.03 27.08
C ALA A 227 -16.38 -7.25 26.42
N HIS A 228 -15.63 -8.06 25.66
CA HIS A 228 -16.11 -9.33 25.08
C HIS A 228 -15.92 -10.54 26.01
N LYS A 229 -15.42 -10.37 27.25
CA LYS A 229 -15.51 -11.44 28.27
C LYS A 229 -16.95 -11.52 28.77
N PRO A 230 -17.67 -12.64 28.58
CA PRO A 230 -19.02 -12.77 29.11
C PRO A 230 -19.00 -12.74 30.64
N LEU A 231 -19.95 -11.98 31.23
CA LEU A 231 -20.12 -11.92 32.68
C LEU A 231 -20.42 -13.32 33.24
N LYS A 232 -19.72 -13.72 34.31
CA LYS A 232 -20.00 -14.97 35.05
C LYS A 232 -21.45 -14.92 35.55
N LYS A 233 -22.33 -15.74 34.97
CA LYS A 233 -23.69 -15.93 35.50
C LYS A 233 -23.62 -16.62 36.86
N VAL A 234 -24.34 -16.06 37.83
CA VAL A 234 -24.59 -16.69 39.13
C VAL A 234 -25.42 -17.96 38.90
N HIS A 235 -25.14 -18.99 39.68
CA HIS A 235 -25.63 -20.36 39.45
C HIS A 235 -27.07 -20.51 39.93
N PHE A 236 -27.95 -21.06 39.08
CA PHE A 236 -29.25 -21.61 39.49
C PHE A 236 -29.45 -22.97 38.80
N SER A 237 -29.97 -23.94 39.54
CA SER A 237 -29.97 -25.36 39.15
C SER A 237 -31.07 -25.71 38.13
N PRO A 238 -30.94 -26.78 37.32
CA PRO A 238 -31.58 -26.84 36.01
C PRO A 238 -32.88 -27.65 35.95
N THR A 239 -33.80 -27.24 35.08
CA THR A 239 -34.75 -28.15 34.42
C THR A 239 -34.22 -28.54 33.04
N LYS A 240 -34.23 -29.85 32.73
CA LYS A 240 -33.58 -30.43 31.54
C LYS A 240 -34.35 -30.11 30.24
N ARG A 241 -33.66 -29.56 29.24
CA ARG A 241 -33.94 -29.73 27.80
C ARG A 241 -32.60 -29.84 27.03
N PRO A 242 -32.59 -30.42 25.81
CA PRO A 242 -31.41 -31.14 25.32
C PRO A 242 -30.25 -30.23 24.92
N LYS A 243 -29.03 -30.77 25.01
CA LYS A 243 -27.83 -30.12 24.47
C LYS A 243 -27.99 -29.96 22.96
N SER A 244 -28.12 -28.73 22.47
CA SER A 244 -27.61 -28.41 21.14
C SER A 244 -26.08 -28.41 21.24
N ASN A 245 -25.43 -29.16 20.35
CA ASN A 245 -23.97 -29.09 20.24
C ASN A 245 -23.63 -27.71 19.67
N MET A 246 -23.11 -26.83 20.52
CA MET A 246 -22.49 -25.59 20.08
C MET A 246 -21.16 -25.98 19.42
N MET A 247 -21.10 -25.90 18.09
CA MET A 247 -19.87 -26.19 17.34
C MET A 247 -18.73 -25.35 17.89
N ASP A 248 -17.60 -26.01 18.16
CA ASP A 248 -16.40 -25.34 18.64
C ASP A 248 -15.77 -24.51 17.49
N ILE A 249 -14.92 -23.55 17.84
CA ILE A 249 -14.04 -22.89 16.86
C ILE A 249 -13.18 -23.94 16.15
N ASP A 250 -12.75 -24.99 16.84
CA ASP A 250 -12.02 -26.11 16.26
C ASP A 250 -12.88 -26.94 15.29
N ASP A 251 -14.22 -26.98 15.44
CA ASP A 251 -15.10 -27.65 14.47
C ASP A 251 -15.31 -26.81 13.21
N ILE A 252 -15.36 -25.48 13.36
CA ILE A 252 -15.38 -24.53 12.22
C ILE A 252 -14.03 -24.60 11.46
N LEU A 253 -12.90 -24.71 12.17
CA LEU A 253 -11.59 -24.89 11.55
C LEU A 253 -11.44 -26.26 10.90
N ARG A 254 -12.01 -27.34 11.47
CA ARG A 254 -12.07 -28.68 10.84
C ARG A 254 -12.88 -28.73 9.56
N GLN A 255 -13.94 -27.93 9.43
CA GLN A 255 -14.67 -27.80 8.16
C GLN A 255 -13.87 -27.06 7.07
N VAL A 256 -12.73 -26.47 7.42
CA VAL A 256 -11.79 -25.76 6.52
C VAL A 256 -10.43 -26.49 6.45
N ASP A 257 -10.26 -27.63 7.14
CA ASP A 257 -8.99 -28.34 7.23
C ASP A 257 -8.79 -29.28 6.02
N PRO A 258 -7.82 -29.02 5.12
CA PRO A 258 -7.62 -29.79 3.89
C PRO A 258 -6.76 -31.06 4.13
N SER A 259 -6.85 -31.65 5.32
CA SER A 259 -5.88 -32.61 5.86
C SER A 259 -6.04 -34.07 5.40
N SER A 260 -6.78 -34.35 4.32
CA SER A 260 -7.04 -35.71 3.82
C SER A 260 -6.74 -35.96 2.34
N HIS A 261 -6.37 -34.95 1.55
CA HIS A 261 -6.06 -35.12 0.12
C HIS A 261 -4.80 -34.36 -0.31
N GLY A 262 -4.04 -34.94 -1.25
CA GLY A 262 -2.78 -34.37 -1.74
C GLY A 262 -2.96 -32.95 -2.30
N VAL A 263 -1.88 -32.14 -2.23
CA VAL A 263 -1.86 -30.68 -2.44
C VAL A 263 -2.97 -30.18 -3.36
N PRO A 264 -3.92 -29.35 -2.88
CA PRO A 264 -5.05 -28.86 -3.66
C PRO A 264 -4.60 -28.27 -5.01
N SER A 265 -5.42 -28.44 -6.04
CA SER A 265 -5.08 -27.97 -7.39
C SER A 265 -4.88 -26.44 -7.42
N GLU A 266 -5.62 -25.73 -6.58
CA GLU A 266 -5.54 -24.29 -6.32
C GLU A 266 -4.15 -23.92 -5.79
N ALA A 267 -3.68 -24.63 -4.76
CA ALA A 267 -2.38 -24.41 -4.15
C ALA A 267 -1.23 -24.78 -5.09
N ARG A 268 -1.39 -25.83 -5.92
CA ARG A 268 -0.42 -26.20 -6.97
C ARG A 268 -0.31 -25.14 -8.06
N ASP A 269 -1.43 -24.68 -8.60
CA ASP A 269 -1.45 -23.66 -9.66
C ASP A 269 -0.92 -22.30 -9.12
N LEU A 270 -1.21 -21.94 -7.86
CA LEU A 270 -0.59 -20.76 -7.22
C LEU A 270 0.93 -20.90 -7.07
N GLN A 271 1.43 -22.08 -6.66
CA GLN A 271 2.87 -22.34 -6.58
C GLN A 271 3.53 -22.30 -7.96
N ALA A 272 2.90 -22.87 -8.99
CA ALA A 272 3.38 -22.83 -10.37
C ALA A 272 3.45 -21.39 -10.90
N LEU A 273 2.37 -20.62 -10.76
CA LEU A 273 2.31 -19.21 -11.15
C LEU A 273 3.37 -18.36 -10.41
N THR A 274 3.58 -18.61 -9.11
CA THR A 274 4.60 -17.90 -8.32
C THR A 274 6.01 -18.23 -8.80
N ARG A 275 6.29 -19.48 -9.16
CA ARG A 275 7.59 -19.90 -9.72
C ARG A 275 7.86 -19.26 -11.07
N LEU A 276 6.89 -19.28 -11.98
CA LEU A 276 6.98 -18.61 -13.28
C LEU A 276 7.19 -17.11 -13.12
N TRP A 277 6.47 -16.46 -12.19
CA TRP A 277 6.62 -15.05 -11.89
C TRP A 277 8.01 -14.67 -11.36
N VAL A 278 8.60 -15.47 -10.46
CA VAL A 278 9.98 -15.24 -9.99
C VAL A 278 10.98 -15.47 -11.12
N ALA A 279 10.88 -16.59 -11.84
CA ALA A 279 11.80 -16.92 -12.93
C ALA A 279 11.80 -15.86 -14.04
N GLU A 280 10.61 -15.44 -14.48
CA GLU A 280 10.44 -14.41 -15.51
C GLU A 280 11.02 -13.06 -15.08
N ARG A 281 10.88 -12.67 -13.81
CA ARG A 281 11.48 -11.44 -13.28
C ARG A 281 12.99 -11.50 -13.12
N SER A 282 13.57 -12.69 -13.05
CA SER A 282 15.01 -12.89 -12.82
C SER A 282 15.78 -13.20 -14.10
N ALA A 283 15.16 -13.78 -15.13
CA ALA A 283 15.81 -14.07 -16.41
C ALA A 283 16.01 -12.80 -17.25
N PRO A 284 17.15 -12.64 -17.97
CA PRO A 284 17.36 -11.52 -18.88
C PRO A 284 16.53 -11.64 -20.17
N GLU A 285 16.40 -12.85 -20.72
CA GLU A 285 15.57 -13.18 -21.88
C GLU A 285 14.13 -13.51 -21.49
N LEU A 286 13.20 -13.43 -22.44
CA LEU A 286 11.80 -13.86 -22.29
C LEU A 286 11.73 -15.39 -22.25
N LEU A 287 11.11 -15.92 -21.20
CA LEU A 287 10.91 -17.36 -21.04
C LEU A 287 9.75 -17.87 -21.93
N GLU A 288 9.68 -19.18 -22.14
CA GLU A 288 8.58 -19.81 -22.88
C GLU A 288 7.22 -19.55 -22.23
N TRP A 289 6.20 -19.30 -23.05
CA TRP A 289 4.82 -19.24 -22.58
C TRP A 289 4.34 -20.65 -22.20
N PRO A 290 3.83 -20.88 -20.98
CA PRO A 290 3.43 -22.23 -20.58
C PRO A 290 2.16 -22.67 -21.32
N THR A 291 2.27 -23.81 -22.00
CA THR A 291 1.21 -24.45 -22.78
C THR A 291 0.35 -25.42 -21.96
N ASP A 292 0.62 -25.56 -20.66
CA ASP A 292 -0.05 -26.50 -19.75
C ASP A 292 -1.48 -26.08 -19.33
N GLY A 293 -1.98 -24.96 -19.84
CA GLY A 293 -3.30 -24.41 -19.50
C GLY A 293 -3.37 -23.72 -18.13
N LEU A 294 -2.23 -23.43 -17.48
CA LEU A 294 -2.20 -22.82 -16.14
C LEU A 294 -2.90 -21.46 -16.09
N PHE A 295 -2.66 -20.60 -17.08
CA PHE A 295 -3.26 -19.26 -17.10
C PHE A 295 -4.78 -19.32 -17.34
N GLU A 296 -5.26 -20.27 -18.12
CA GLU A 296 -6.67 -20.55 -18.36
C GLU A 296 -7.35 -21.02 -17.07
N ARG A 297 -6.74 -21.97 -16.34
CA ARG A 297 -7.22 -22.43 -15.02
C ARG A 297 -7.25 -21.30 -13.99
N VAL A 298 -6.18 -20.50 -13.91
CA VAL A 298 -6.10 -19.37 -12.97
C VAL A 298 -7.11 -18.28 -13.32
N ASN A 299 -7.27 -17.91 -14.59
CA ASN A 299 -8.28 -16.93 -15.03
C ASN A 299 -9.71 -17.42 -14.74
N ALA A 300 -10.02 -18.69 -15.00
CA ALA A 300 -11.32 -19.28 -14.67
C ALA A 300 -11.60 -19.19 -13.17
N ARG A 301 -10.64 -19.56 -12.32
CA ARG A 301 -10.76 -19.43 -10.85
C ARG A 301 -10.92 -18.00 -10.38
N ILE A 302 -10.17 -17.05 -10.94
CA ILE A 302 -10.31 -15.61 -10.66
C ILE A 302 -11.73 -15.14 -11.00
N LYS A 303 -12.29 -15.56 -12.14
CA LYS A 303 -13.68 -15.24 -12.54
C LYS A 303 -14.70 -15.81 -11.55
N THR A 304 -14.62 -17.09 -11.22
CA THR A 304 -15.53 -17.73 -10.24
C THR A 304 -15.39 -17.13 -8.84
N GLN A 305 -14.19 -16.68 -8.44
CA GLN A 305 -14.01 -15.95 -7.18
C GLN A 305 -14.64 -14.55 -7.21
N ILE A 306 -14.63 -13.84 -8.35
CA ILE A 306 -15.32 -12.55 -8.52
C ILE A 306 -16.83 -12.76 -8.38
N GLU A 307 -17.40 -13.71 -9.13
CA GLU A 307 -18.84 -14.06 -9.09
C GLU A 307 -19.27 -14.40 -7.64
N LYS A 308 -18.49 -15.25 -6.95
CA LYS A 308 -18.74 -15.60 -5.53
C LYS A 308 -18.65 -14.39 -4.58
N VAL A 309 -17.75 -13.45 -4.83
CA VAL A 309 -17.64 -12.20 -4.03
C VAL A 309 -18.86 -11.32 -4.28
N GLU A 310 -19.37 -11.24 -5.50
CA GLU A 310 -20.56 -10.47 -5.86
C GLU A 310 -21.81 -11.07 -5.18
N ASP A 311 -22.02 -12.39 -5.28
CA ASP A 311 -23.12 -13.11 -4.60
C ASP A 311 -23.09 -12.92 -3.07
N MET A 312 -21.90 -13.01 -2.46
CA MET A 312 -21.73 -12.86 -1.00
C MET A 312 -21.84 -11.42 -0.50
N THR A 313 -21.76 -10.41 -1.38
CA THR A 313 -21.82 -8.98 -1.01
C THR A 313 -23.24 -8.53 -0.59
N GLY A 314 -24.26 -9.36 -0.79
CA GLY A 314 -25.64 -9.10 -0.34
C GLY A 314 -25.99 -9.58 1.08
N ASP A 315 -25.15 -10.38 1.74
CA ASP A 315 -25.49 -11.04 3.01
C ASP A 315 -24.95 -10.28 4.25
N MET A 316 -25.82 -10.13 5.25
CA MET A 316 -25.56 -9.35 6.47
C MET A 316 -24.97 -10.19 7.62
N ASP A 317 -24.76 -11.49 7.44
CA ASP A 317 -24.15 -12.33 8.48
C ASP A 317 -22.66 -11.95 8.75
N PRO A 318 -22.24 -11.78 10.02
CA PRO A 318 -20.85 -11.46 10.36
C PRO A 318 -19.80 -12.50 9.95
N LYS A 319 -20.15 -13.79 9.80
CA LYS A 319 -19.21 -14.82 9.32
C LYS A 319 -19.06 -14.73 7.80
N THR A 320 -20.15 -14.54 7.06
CA THR A 320 -20.11 -14.27 5.61
C THR A 320 -19.24 -13.06 5.32
N ASN A 321 -19.39 -11.97 6.09
CA ASN A 321 -18.57 -10.77 5.99
C ASN A 321 -17.07 -11.00 6.27
N PHE A 322 -16.71 -11.85 7.25
CA PHE A 322 -15.30 -12.19 7.49
C PHE A 322 -14.71 -13.05 6.36
N ALA A 323 -15.46 -14.04 5.88
CA ALA A 323 -15.05 -14.86 4.74
C ALA A 323 -14.89 -14.03 3.47
N LEU A 324 -15.79 -13.06 3.23
CA LEU A 324 -15.73 -12.12 2.11
C LEU A 324 -14.42 -11.32 2.11
N ILE A 325 -14.00 -10.77 3.26
CA ILE A 325 -12.73 -10.04 3.39
C ILE A 325 -11.53 -10.94 3.05
N VAL A 326 -11.53 -12.20 3.51
CA VAL A 326 -10.46 -13.16 3.21
C VAL A 326 -10.41 -13.48 1.72
N ILE A 327 -11.55 -13.78 1.10
CA ILE A 327 -11.65 -14.10 -0.34
C ILE A 327 -11.25 -12.88 -1.19
N GLN A 328 -11.73 -11.68 -0.88
CA GLN A 328 -11.33 -10.45 -1.56
C GLN A 328 -9.82 -10.19 -1.46
N THR A 329 -9.23 -10.41 -0.28
CA THR A 329 -7.78 -10.26 -0.07
C THR A 329 -6.97 -11.30 -0.85
N GLU A 330 -7.44 -12.55 -0.92
CA GLU A 330 -6.82 -13.59 -1.73
C GLU A 330 -6.91 -13.26 -3.23
N LEU A 331 -8.09 -12.87 -3.71
CA LEU A 331 -8.36 -12.49 -5.08
C LEU A 331 -7.46 -11.35 -5.57
N GLU A 332 -7.19 -10.33 -4.74
CA GLU A 332 -6.21 -9.30 -5.09
C GLU A 332 -4.76 -9.83 -5.16
N ARG A 333 -4.38 -10.84 -4.35
CA ARG A 333 -3.05 -11.46 -4.46
C ARG A 333 -2.88 -12.22 -5.77
N TYR A 334 -3.87 -12.99 -6.22
CA TYR A 334 -3.83 -13.65 -7.54
C TYR A 334 -3.79 -12.62 -8.67
N LYS A 335 -4.66 -11.61 -8.64
CA LYS A 335 -4.69 -10.54 -9.66
C LYS A 335 -3.39 -9.74 -9.67
N PHE A 336 -2.73 -9.53 -8.52
CA PHE A 336 -1.40 -8.92 -8.45
C PHE A 336 -0.33 -9.78 -9.12
N LEU A 337 -0.23 -11.08 -8.78
CA LEU A 337 0.76 -11.98 -9.36
C LEU A 337 0.64 -12.06 -10.89
N MET A 338 -0.58 -12.29 -11.39
CA MET A 338 -0.84 -12.38 -12.82
C MET A 338 -0.52 -11.09 -13.57
N ARG A 339 -0.91 -9.92 -13.05
CA ARG A 339 -0.56 -8.61 -13.63
C ARG A 339 0.95 -8.34 -13.57
N SER A 340 1.63 -8.75 -12.49
CA SER A 340 3.08 -8.53 -12.37
C SER A 340 3.91 -9.45 -13.27
N PHE A 341 3.44 -10.67 -13.55
CA PHE A 341 4.04 -11.57 -14.54
C PHE A 341 3.92 -10.99 -15.94
N LEU A 342 2.69 -10.67 -16.38
CA LEU A 342 2.44 -10.11 -17.70
C LEU A 342 3.19 -8.79 -17.93
N ARG A 343 3.30 -7.91 -16.91
CA ARG A 343 4.10 -6.68 -17.01
C ARG A 343 5.60 -6.94 -17.18
N ALA A 344 6.15 -7.97 -16.51
CA ALA A 344 7.56 -8.33 -16.67
C ALA A 344 7.84 -8.83 -18.10
N ARG A 345 6.92 -9.63 -18.66
CA ARG A 345 7.00 -10.12 -20.05
C ARG A 345 6.88 -9.00 -21.07
N LEU A 346 5.86 -8.15 -20.94
CA LEU A 346 5.67 -7.00 -21.83
C LEU A 346 6.90 -6.07 -21.83
N ALA A 347 7.49 -5.78 -20.67
CA ALA A 347 8.71 -4.96 -20.60
C ALA A 347 9.90 -5.56 -21.35
N LYS A 348 10.04 -6.89 -21.41
CA LYS A 348 11.05 -7.57 -22.23
C LYS A 348 10.70 -7.52 -23.72
N ILE A 349 9.43 -7.76 -24.05
CA ILE A 349 8.91 -7.71 -25.43
C ILE A 349 9.11 -6.31 -26.01
N ASP A 350 8.77 -5.25 -25.28
CA ASP A 350 8.95 -3.85 -25.71
C ASP A 350 10.43 -3.51 -25.94
N LYS A 351 11.31 -3.96 -25.04
CA LYS A 351 12.75 -3.70 -25.14
C LYS A 351 13.42 -4.40 -26.34
N HIS A 352 12.92 -5.57 -26.73
CA HIS A 352 13.56 -6.44 -27.73
C HIS A 352 12.55 -6.95 -28.78
N THR A 353 11.62 -6.09 -29.24
CA THR A 353 10.49 -6.50 -30.09
C THR A 353 10.94 -7.14 -31.41
N LEU A 354 11.91 -6.53 -32.11
CA LEU A 354 12.45 -7.07 -33.36
C LEU A 354 13.14 -8.41 -33.17
N HIS A 355 13.84 -8.62 -32.05
CA HIS A 355 14.48 -9.89 -31.72
C HIS A 355 13.44 -11.01 -31.57
N TYR A 356 12.40 -10.82 -30.75
CA TYR A 356 11.38 -11.86 -30.55
C TYR A 356 10.50 -12.12 -31.77
N LEU A 357 10.38 -11.15 -32.68
CA LEU A 357 9.68 -11.33 -33.96
C LEU A 357 10.58 -11.92 -35.06
N SER A 358 11.90 -12.08 -34.85
CA SER A 358 12.84 -12.47 -35.91
C SER A 358 12.75 -13.93 -36.34
N SER A 359 12.58 -14.87 -35.41
CA SER A 359 12.52 -16.32 -35.66
C SER A 359 11.21 -16.93 -35.17
N GLN A 360 10.84 -18.10 -35.71
CA GLN A 360 9.63 -18.79 -35.27
C GLN A 360 9.75 -19.30 -33.82
N GLU A 361 10.91 -19.86 -33.46
CA GLU A 361 11.20 -20.35 -32.10
C GLU A 361 11.02 -19.26 -31.03
N LEU A 362 11.41 -18.02 -31.32
CA LEU A 362 11.22 -16.90 -30.40
C LEU A 362 9.76 -16.42 -30.37
N ARG A 363 9.03 -16.49 -31.48
CA ARG A 363 7.58 -16.19 -31.52
C ARG A 363 6.76 -17.20 -30.72
N ASP A 364 7.17 -18.47 -30.72
CA ASP A 364 6.51 -19.55 -29.98
C ASP A 364 6.67 -19.38 -28.45
N ARG A 365 7.62 -18.54 -27.99
CA ARG A 365 7.74 -18.14 -26.57
C ARG A 365 6.68 -17.11 -26.13
N LEU A 366 5.97 -16.46 -27.05
CA LEU A 366 4.94 -15.46 -26.74
C LEU A 366 3.56 -16.10 -26.69
N SER A 367 2.69 -15.60 -25.80
CA SER A 367 1.26 -15.94 -25.90
C SER A 367 0.65 -15.37 -27.20
N PRO A 368 -0.49 -15.90 -27.69
CA PRO A 368 -1.15 -15.37 -28.88
C PRO A 368 -1.53 -13.88 -28.77
N THR A 369 -1.82 -13.40 -27.56
CA THR A 369 -2.13 -11.99 -27.30
C THR A 369 -0.86 -11.13 -27.22
N GLU A 370 0.22 -11.65 -26.64
CA GLU A 370 1.56 -11.03 -26.65
C GLU A 370 2.09 -10.89 -28.10
N LEU A 371 1.95 -11.91 -28.94
CA LEU A 371 2.35 -11.87 -30.34
C LEU A 371 1.54 -10.83 -31.15
N SER A 372 0.22 -10.76 -30.91
CA SER A 372 -0.64 -9.73 -31.52
C SER A 372 -0.24 -8.33 -31.07
N TYR A 373 0.13 -8.18 -29.79
CA TYR A 373 0.62 -6.91 -29.23
C TYR A 373 1.97 -6.50 -29.85
N ALA A 374 2.97 -7.38 -29.82
CA ALA A 374 4.30 -7.13 -30.39
C ALA A 374 4.24 -6.74 -31.88
N THR A 375 3.42 -7.46 -32.67
CA THR A 375 3.23 -7.16 -34.10
C THR A 375 2.63 -5.77 -34.32
N LYS A 376 1.62 -5.39 -33.52
CA LYS A 376 0.99 -4.05 -33.59
C LYS A 376 1.93 -2.95 -33.11
N HIS A 377 2.67 -3.20 -32.03
CA HIS A 377 3.65 -2.27 -31.49
C HIS A 377 4.74 -1.97 -32.52
N GLN A 378 5.33 -3.00 -33.12
CA GLN A 378 6.35 -2.86 -34.16
C GLN A 378 5.82 -2.09 -35.39
N ALA A 379 4.59 -2.37 -35.84
CA ALA A 379 3.98 -1.66 -36.96
C ALA A 379 3.75 -0.16 -36.65
N LEU A 380 3.28 0.17 -35.43
CA LEU A 380 3.11 1.56 -35.00
C LEU A 380 4.45 2.29 -34.90
N LEU A 381 5.47 1.65 -34.32
CA LEU A 381 6.81 2.22 -34.16
C LEU A 381 7.47 2.47 -35.53
N HIS A 382 7.41 1.48 -36.43
CA HIS A 382 7.91 1.60 -37.80
C HIS A 382 7.21 2.75 -38.55
N ASN A 383 5.87 2.84 -38.50
CA ASN A 383 5.13 3.92 -39.15
C ASN A 383 5.46 5.31 -38.57
N HIS A 384 5.71 5.39 -37.26
CA HIS A 384 6.16 6.61 -36.62
C HIS A 384 7.57 7.03 -37.07
N TYR A 385 8.53 6.10 -37.12
CA TYR A 385 9.88 6.40 -37.60
C TYR A 385 9.90 6.72 -39.10
N LEU A 386 9.10 6.02 -39.92
CA LEU A 386 8.93 6.29 -41.35
C LEU A 386 8.45 7.73 -41.60
N SER A 387 7.38 8.14 -40.91
CA SER A 387 6.82 9.48 -41.04
C SER A 387 7.68 10.58 -40.41
N SER A 388 8.48 10.26 -39.39
CA SER A 388 9.28 11.25 -38.66
C SER A 388 10.65 11.51 -39.28
N PHE A 389 11.34 10.47 -39.79
CA PHE A 389 12.68 10.64 -40.36
C PHE A 389 13.09 9.62 -41.43
N LEU A 390 12.73 8.32 -41.35
CA LEU A 390 13.27 7.30 -42.27
C LEU A 390 12.87 7.55 -43.73
N ALA A 391 11.71 8.17 -44.01
CA ALA A 391 11.34 8.55 -45.37
C ALA A 391 12.33 9.51 -46.05
N SER A 392 13.16 10.22 -45.29
CA SER A 392 14.24 11.10 -45.80
C SER A 392 15.56 10.36 -46.05
N PHE A 393 15.68 9.10 -45.65
CA PHE A 393 16.90 8.30 -45.82
C PHE A 393 16.89 7.52 -47.15
N PRO A 394 18.06 7.21 -47.75
CA PRO A 394 18.17 6.30 -48.89
C PRO A 394 17.53 4.94 -48.58
N GLN A 395 16.93 4.30 -49.59
CA GLN A 395 16.14 3.08 -49.42
C GLN A 395 16.90 1.93 -48.71
N GLN A 396 18.23 1.85 -48.86
CA GLN A 396 19.03 0.84 -48.15
C GLN A 396 19.01 1.02 -46.62
N LEU A 397 18.90 2.25 -46.13
CA LEU A 397 18.98 2.61 -44.70
C LEU A 397 17.60 2.76 -44.02
N GLN A 398 16.50 2.46 -44.72
CA GLN A 398 15.15 2.51 -44.14
C GLN A 398 14.80 1.26 -43.32
N ASN A 399 15.54 0.16 -43.51
CA ASN A 399 15.31 -1.11 -42.83
C ASN A 399 15.97 -1.12 -41.44
N LEU A 400 15.17 -1.33 -40.39
CA LEU A 400 15.61 -1.36 -38.99
C LEU A 400 16.17 -2.71 -38.53
N ASN A 401 16.27 -3.68 -39.45
CA ASN A 401 16.73 -5.04 -39.21
C ASN A 401 17.99 -5.37 -40.03
N ASP A 402 18.76 -4.35 -40.42
CA ASP A 402 20.00 -4.54 -41.15
C ASP A 402 21.07 -5.24 -40.30
N THR A 403 21.92 -6.01 -40.98
CA THR A 403 23.04 -6.80 -40.47
C THR A 403 24.34 -6.54 -41.25
N ALA A 404 24.34 -5.52 -42.13
CA ALA A 404 25.53 -5.05 -42.83
C ALA A 404 26.68 -4.68 -41.87
N GLY A 405 27.91 -5.05 -42.25
CA GLY A 405 29.11 -4.70 -41.48
C GLY A 405 29.36 -5.55 -40.23
N ASN A 406 28.75 -6.74 -40.12
CA ASN A 406 28.90 -7.66 -38.97
C ASN A 406 28.33 -7.11 -37.65
N ILE A 407 27.50 -6.06 -37.71
CA ILE A 407 26.79 -5.47 -36.58
C ILE A 407 25.30 -5.64 -36.87
N SER A 408 24.57 -6.34 -35.99
CA SER A 408 23.10 -6.40 -36.10
C SER A 408 22.49 -5.16 -35.48
N MET A 409 21.58 -4.50 -36.19
CA MET A 409 20.73 -3.44 -35.62
C MET A 409 19.61 -3.98 -34.71
N ILE A 410 19.49 -5.31 -34.56
CA ILE A 410 18.49 -5.94 -33.71
C ILE A 410 19.05 -6.11 -32.29
N ASP A 411 18.68 -5.19 -31.39
CA ASP A 411 18.97 -5.30 -29.97
C ASP A 411 18.40 -6.60 -29.39
N SER A 412 19.28 -7.44 -28.84
CA SER A 412 18.94 -8.74 -28.23
C SER A 412 19.17 -8.73 -26.71
N PRO A 413 18.52 -9.64 -25.95
CA PRO A 413 18.82 -9.80 -24.53
C PRO A 413 20.26 -10.25 -24.30
N ASP A 414 20.91 -9.69 -23.28
CA ASP A 414 22.21 -10.17 -22.83
C ASP A 414 22.06 -11.50 -22.07
N LEU A 415 22.56 -12.58 -22.66
CA LEU A 415 22.51 -13.93 -22.09
C LEU A 415 23.64 -14.18 -21.07
N ASP A 416 24.67 -13.34 -21.04
CA ASP A 416 25.79 -13.41 -20.08
C ASP A 416 25.46 -12.70 -18.77
N THR A 417 24.31 -12.00 -18.68
CA THR A 417 23.80 -11.40 -17.45
C THR A 417 23.64 -12.44 -16.34
N ALA A 418 24.41 -12.28 -15.27
CA ALA A 418 24.41 -13.21 -14.14
C ALA A 418 23.08 -13.22 -13.38
N VAL A 419 22.53 -14.41 -13.15
CA VAL A 419 21.29 -14.63 -12.37
C VAL A 419 21.54 -15.58 -11.21
N PHE A 420 20.74 -15.45 -10.14
CA PHE A 420 20.79 -16.38 -9.02
C PHE A 420 19.87 -17.58 -9.26
N ILE A 421 20.46 -18.75 -9.44
CA ILE A 421 19.73 -20.02 -9.52
C ILE A 421 19.67 -20.63 -8.12
N ARG A 422 18.52 -21.18 -7.74
CA ARG A 422 18.38 -21.99 -6.53
C ARG A 422 18.19 -23.45 -6.93
N MET A 423 19.08 -24.32 -6.49
CA MET A 423 18.99 -25.75 -6.74
C MET A 423 17.77 -26.34 -6.03
N LEU A 424 17.01 -27.12 -6.79
CA LEU A 424 15.75 -27.71 -6.36
C LEU A 424 15.85 -29.22 -6.05
N ARG A 425 16.93 -29.88 -6.50
CA ARG A 425 17.28 -31.28 -6.24
C ARG A 425 18.79 -31.41 -6.36
N ASP A 426 19.36 -32.41 -5.71
CA ASP A 426 20.76 -32.78 -5.90
C ASP A 426 20.97 -33.23 -7.35
N LYS A 427 21.88 -32.57 -8.07
CA LYS A 427 22.26 -32.94 -9.43
C LYS A 427 23.56 -32.25 -9.81
N ASP A 428 24.36 -32.94 -10.63
CA ASP A 428 25.48 -32.32 -11.32
C ASP A 428 25.00 -31.21 -12.27
N VAL A 429 25.56 -30.02 -12.08
CA VAL A 429 25.31 -28.81 -12.87
C VAL A 429 26.45 -28.69 -13.87
N TYR A 430 26.09 -28.69 -15.15
CA TYR A 430 27.03 -28.57 -16.27
C TYR A 430 27.05 -27.10 -16.72
N GLY A 431 28.15 -26.40 -16.49
CA GLY A 431 28.41 -25.07 -16.99
C GLY A 431 29.28 -25.12 -18.25
N LYS A 432 28.86 -24.43 -19.32
CA LYS A 432 29.70 -24.17 -20.49
C LYS A 432 30.50 -22.90 -20.26
N GLY A 433 31.71 -23.03 -19.73
CA GLY A 433 32.60 -21.90 -19.50
C GLY A 433 33.27 -21.43 -20.79
N THR A 434 33.75 -20.19 -20.80
CA THR A 434 34.44 -19.58 -21.95
C THR A 434 35.79 -20.26 -22.24
N ASP A 435 36.45 -20.76 -21.20
CA ASP A 435 37.76 -21.44 -21.29
C ASP A 435 37.66 -22.98 -21.20
N ALA A 436 36.68 -23.49 -20.43
CA ALA A 436 36.44 -24.93 -20.25
C ALA A 436 35.01 -25.19 -19.73
N ASP A 437 34.44 -26.33 -20.13
CA ASP A 437 33.21 -26.86 -19.53
C ASP A 437 33.48 -27.35 -18.11
N ILE A 438 32.66 -26.94 -17.13
CA ILE A 438 32.79 -27.28 -15.72
C ILE A 438 31.57 -28.10 -15.30
N THR A 439 31.77 -29.22 -14.60
CA THR A 439 30.69 -29.96 -13.94
C THR A 439 30.83 -29.79 -12.43
N LEU A 440 29.80 -29.25 -11.78
CA LEU A 440 29.74 -29.02 -10.34
C LEU A 440 28.66 -29.90 -9.71
N PRO A 441 28.98 -30.80 -8.77
CA PRO A 441 27.96 -31.49 -7.98
C PRO A 441 27.28 -30.46 -7.07
N ALA A 442 26.00 -30.17 -7.32
CA ALA A 442 25.25 -29.18 -6.55
C ALA A 442 24.08 -29.83 -5.81
N THR A 443 23.90 -29.42 -4.56
CA THR A 443 22.92 -29.97 -3.63
C THR A 443 21.68 -29.09 -3.49
N ASN A 444 20.63 -29.68 -2.96
CA ASN A 444 19.31 -29.09 -2.86
C ASN A 444 19.28 -27.93 -1.85
N GLY A 445 19.03 -26.71 -2.35
CA GLY A 445 19.12 -25.48 -1.57
C GLY A 445 20.31 -24.60 -1.95
N ASP A 446 21.29 -25.11 -2.69
CA ASP A 446 22.46 -24.33 -3.12
C ASP A 446 22.05 -23.16 -4.02
N HIS A 447 22.75 -22.04 -3.83
CA HIS A 447 22.55 -20.81 -4.57
C HIS A 447 23.75 -20.58 -5.50
N LEU A 448 23.56 -20.83 -6.80
CA LEU A 448 24.64 -20.74 -7.79
C LEU A 448 24.54 -19.42 -8.57
N PRO A 449 25.66 -18.68 -8.75
CA PRO A 449 25.72 -17.58 -9.71
C PRO A 449 25.76 -18.16 -11.13
N ASN A 450 24.87 -17.70 -12.00
CA ASN A 450 24.75 -18.26 -13.33
C ASN A 450 25.66 -17.56 -14.35
N HIS A 451 26.45 -18.35 -15.07
CA HIS A 451 27.01 -17.99 -16.39
C HIS A 451 26.56 -18.99 -17.48
N CYS A 452 25.68 -19.96 -17.18
CA CYS A 452 25.32 -21.07 -18.09
C CYS A 452 23.85 -21.53 -17.91
N VAL A 453 22.97 -21.11 -18.82
CA VAL A 453 21.51 -21.39 -18.83
C VAL A 453 21.16 -22.90 -18.75
N PHE A 454 20.51 -23.37 -17.66
CA PHE A 454 19.86 -24.69 -17.62
C PHE A 454 18.58 -24.79 -16.73
N GLN A 455 17.72 -25.76 -17.09
CA GLN A 455 16.32 -25.92 -16.68
C GLN A 455 16.11 -27.24 -15.88
N ILE A 456 15.81 -27.18 -14.56
CA ILE A 456 15.64 -28.39 -13.71
C ILE A 456 14.53 -28.20 -12.64
N ALA A 457 13.80 -29.27 -12.29
CA ALA A 457 12.65 -29.25 -11.36
C ALA A 457 12.82 -30.12 -10.08
N SER A 458 12.60 -29.58 -8.87
CA SER A 458 11.28 -29.58 -8.18
C SER A 458 11.24 -28.89 -6.79
N GLY A 459 12.17 -29.20 -5.87
CA GLY A 459 12.43 -28.46 -4.60
C GLY A 459 12.28 -29.26 -3.30
N THR A 460 13.34 -29.32 -2.46
CA THR A 460 13.15 -29.16 -0.99
C THR A 460 12.88 -27.67 -0.70
N THR A 461 12.27 -27.34 0.44
CA THR A 461 11.60 -26.05 0.65
C THR A 461 12.28 -25.17 1.69
N VAL A 462 13.13 -24.23 1.24
CA VAL A 462 13.55 -23.06 2.04
C VAL A 462 12.39 -22.06 2.10
N VAL A 463 12.08 -21.54 3.30
CA VAL A 463 10.99 -20.58 3.54
C VAL A 463 11.54 -19.25 4.04
N LEU A 464 11.46 -18.22 3.19
CA LEU A 464 11.81 -16.83 3.53
C LEU A 464 10.66 -16.17 4.31
N PHE A 465 10.96 -15.60 5.48
CA PHE A 465 10.01 -14.86 6.30
C PHE A 465 10.35 -13.38 6.39
N THR A 466 9.41 -12.53 5.99
CA THR A 466 9.43 -11.10 6.30
C THR A 466 8.86 -10.86 7.71
N ILE A 467 9.73 -10.74 8.71
CA ILE A 467 9.36 -10.60 10.12
C ILE A 467 9.08 -9.13 10.44
N ALA A 468 7.90 -8.66 10.05
CA ALA A 468 7.47 -7.29 10.34
C ALA A 468 7.27 -6.99 11.85
N ASN A 469 7.02 -8.00 12.70
CA ASN A 469 6.80 -7.86 14.14
C ASN A 469 6.92 -9.22 14.89
N LYS A 470 6.96 -9.18 16.23
CA LYS A 470 6.92 -10.35 17.17
C LYS A 470 5.62 -11.20 17.14
N GLY A 471 4.86 -11.11 16.05
CA GLY A 471 3.49 -11.62 15.96
C GLY A 471 3.37 -13.02 15.33
N ILE A 472 2.31 -13.19 14.54
CA ILE A 472 1.90 -14.46 13.94
C ILE A 472 3.03 -15.08 13.09
N SER A 473 3.77 -14.29 12.30
CA SER A 473 4.87 -14.80 11.45
C SER A 473 5.96 -15.53 12.24
N LEU A 474 6.32 -15.04 13.45
CA LEU A 474 7.30 -15.71 14.31
C LEU A 474 6.74 -17.00 14.93
N LYS A 475 5.44 -17.06 15.23
CA LYS A 475 4.78 -18.29 15.69
C LYS A 475 4.66 -19.33 14.58
N ILE A 476 4.35 -18.90 13.35
CA ILE A 476 4.31 -19.75 12.16
C ILE A 476 5.70 -20.32 11.86
N ALA A 477 6.75 -19.49 11.88
CA ALA A 477 8.13 -19.98 11.72
C ALA A 477 8.50 -21.02 12.80
N LYS A 478 8.21 -20.76 14.09
CA LYS A 478 8.46 -21.73 15.17
C LYS A 478 7.68 -23.04 15.00
N LYS A 479 6.42 -22.97 14.52
CA LYS A 479 5.60 -24.17 14.25
C LYS A 479 6.14 -24.96 13.04
N LEU A 480 6.51 -24.29 11.95
CA LEU A 480 7.07 -24.92 10.76
C LEU A 480 8.43 -25.59 11.01
N ILE A 481 9.31 -25.00 11.84
CA ILE A 481 10.57 -25.64 12.27
C ILE A 481 10.27 -26.87 13.15
N ALA A 482 9.29 -26.79 14.05
CA ALA A 482 8.90 -27.90 14.91
C ALA A 482 8.25 -29.06 14.13
N GLU A 483 7.60 -28.78 13.00
CA GLU A 483 6.98 -29.76 12.11
C GLU A 483 7.93 -30.26 11.00
N ASN A 484 9.02 -29.54 10.70
CA ASN A 484 9.99 -29.85 9.64
C ASN A 484 11.42 -29.51 10.13
N PRO A 485 12.16 -30.47 10.71
CA PRO A 485 13.49 -30.21 11.28
C PRO A 485 14.53 -29.77 10.23
N ASP A 486 14.35 -30.12 8.96
CA ASP A 486 15.25 -29.75 7.84
C ASP A 486 14.97 -28.34 7.26
N CYS A 487 14.11 -27.54 7.91
CA CYS A 487 13.67 -26.24 7.40
C CYS A 487 14.57 -25.08 7.84
N CYS A 488 15.35 -24.51 6.91
CA CYS A 488 16.12 -23.28 7.15
C CYS A 488 15.21 -22.03 7.05
N VAL A 489 15.20 -21.23 8.12
CA VAL A 489 14.40 -19.99 8.22
C VAL A 489 15.28 -18.76 8.09
N ILE A 490 15.02 -17.97 7.03
CA ILE A 490 15.66 -16.68 6.77
C ILE A 490 14.71 -15.55 7.17
N ALA A 491 15.17 -14.63 8.01
CA ALA A 491 14.36 -13.55 8.59
C ALA A 491 14.78 -12.15 8.08
N SER A 492 13.93 -11.52 7.26
CA SER A 492 14.12 -10.16 6.71
C SER A 492 13.16 -9.15 7.38
N CYS A 493 13.64 -7.93 7.67
CA CYS A 493 12.81 -6.80 8.12
C CYS A 493 13.55 -5.47 7.96
N ARG A 494 12.83 -4.38 7.66
CA ARG A 494 13.35 -3.00 7.60
C ARG A 494 13.91 -2.48 8.94
N ARG A 495 13.65 -3.15 10.06
CA ARG A 495 14.15 -2.78 11.39
C ARG A 495 15.16 -3.82 11.87
N PRO A 496 16.49 -3.57 11.78
CA PRO A 496 17.51 -4.57 12.09
C PRO A 496 17.43 -5.10 13.52
N ASN A 497 17.00 -4.27 14.48
CA ASN A 497 16.82 -4.66 15.88
C ASN A 497 15.75 -5.75 16.07
N VAL A 498 14.68 -5.73 15.24
CA VAL A 498 13.59 -6.73 15.31
C VAL A 498 14.06 -8.09 14.78
N VAL A 499 14.91 -8.09 13.74
CA VAL A 499 15.54 -9.31 13.21
C VAL A 499 16.46 -9.94 14.26
N LYS A 500 17.34 -9.13 14.86
CA LYS A 500 18.29 -9.60 15.90
C LYS A 500 17.56 -10.21 17.11
N GLU A 501 16.47 -9.60 17.57
CA GLU A 501 15.68 -10.11 18.70
C GLU A 501 14.86 -11.36 18.35
N ALA A 502 14.33 -11.45 17.13
CA ALA A 502 13.62 -12.66 16.67
C ALA A 502 14.56 -13.87 16.57
N ILE A 503 15.78 -13.67 16.07
CA ILE A 503 16.78 -14.73 15.88
C ILE A 503 17.40 -15.16 17.20
N SER A 504 17.69 -14.23 18.13
CA SER A 504 18.15 -14.63 19.47
C SER A 504 17.09 -15.44 20.22
N SER A 505 15.80 -15.15 20.04
CA SER A 505 14.68 -15.97 20.56
C SER A 505 14.56 -17.36 19.91
N LEU A 506 15.10 -17.56 18.71
CA LEU A 506 15.13 -18.87 18.03
C LEU A 506 16.36 -19.68 18.46
N ARG A 507 17.56 -19.05 18.49
CA ARG A 507 18.79 -19.69 18.97
C ARG A 507 18.72 -20.12 20.44
N ALA A 508 18.10 -19.30 21.30
CA ALA A 508 17.88 -19.64 22.70
C ALA A 508 16.92 -20.84 22.92
N GLN A 509 16.29 -21.35 21.85
CA GLN A 509 15.44 -22.54 21.87
C GLN A 509 16.10 -23.74 21.16
N GLY A 510 17.42 -23.67 20.87
CA GLY A 510 18.18 -24.75 20.24
C GLY A 510 17.96 -24.90 18.73
N LEU A 511 17.33 -23.93 18.07
CA LEU A 511 16.95 -24.02 16.66
C LEU A 511 17.99 -23.38 15.73
N GLY A 512 18.42 -24.14 14.71
CA GLY A 512 19.31 -23.65 13.65
C GLY A 512 18.72 -22.42 12.96
N SER A 513 19.46 -21.31 12.96
CA SER A 513 18.94 -20.04 12.45
C SER A 513 20.04 -19.06 12.05
N PHE A 514 19.90 -18.52 10.85
CA PHE A 514 20.84 -17.60 10.20
C PHE A 514 20.20 -16.21 10.01
N SER A 515 21.00 -15.15 10.16
CA SER A 515 20.52 -13.76 10.03
C SER A 515 20.92 -13.15 8.70
N LEU A 516 19.93 -12.77 7.88
CA LEU A 516 20.15 -12.09 6.61
C LEU A 516 19.25 -10.85 6.53
N ILE A 517 19.83 -9.67 6.74
CA ILE A 517 19.09 -8.41 6.81
C ILE A 517 18.93 -7.85 5.39
N ILE A 518 17.89 -8.30 4.69
CA ILE A 518 17.53 -7.80 3.35
C ILE A 518 16.41 -6.77 3.47
N ASP A 519 16.60 -5.57 2.91
CA ASP A 519 15.48 -4.72 2.50
C ASP A 519 15.10 -5.06 1.05
N ILE A 520 14.07 -5.89 0.89
CA ILE A 520 13.50 -6.28 -0.41
C ILE A 520 12.89 -5.12 -1.23
N THR A 521 12.91 -3.90 -0.70
CA THR A 521 12.47 -2.68 -1.39
C THR A 521 13.62 -1.74 -1.77
N SER A 522 14.88 -2.17 -1.62
CA SER A 522 16.08 -1.45 -2.05
C SER A 522 17.01 -2.36 -2.85
N ASP A 523 17.19 -2.07 -4.13
CA ASP A 523 18.09 -2.83 -5.01
C ASP A 523 19.55 -2.84 -4.50
N GLY A 524 19.98 -1.73 -3.87
CA GLY A 524 21.27 -1.65 -3.18
C GLY A 524 21.36 -2.62 -1.99
N SER A 525 20.32 -2.77 -1.18
CA SER A 525 20.31 -3.76 -0.08
C SER A 525 20.30 -5.19 -0.60
N ILE A 526 19.63 -5.46 -1.73
CA ILE A 526 19.64 -6.76 -2.40
C ILE A 526 21.05 -7.08 -2.91
N ALA A 527 21.72 -6.13 -3.58
CA ALA A 527 23.10 -6.27 -4.05
C ALA A 527 24.10 -6.49 -2.91
N THR A 528 24.06 -5.69 -1.84
CA THR A 528 24.93 -5.87 -0.66
C THR A 528 24.68 -7.21 0.04
N THR A 529 23.44 -7.69 0.05
CA THR A 529 23.12 -9.03 0.57
C THR A 529 23.76 -10.13 -0.29
N ALA A 530 23.69 -9.99 -1.62
CA ALA A 530 24.30 -10.93 -2.55
C ALA A 530 25.84 -10.98 -2.41
N GLU A 531 26.49 -9.84 -2.14
CA GLU A 531 27.91 -9.81 -1.75
C GLU A 531 28.17 -10.47 -0.41
N THR A 532 27.36 -10.17 0.61
CA THR A 532 27.53 -10.76 1.96
C THR A 532 27.39 -12.29 1.93
N GLY A 533 26.50 -12.81 1.07
CA GLY A 533 26.31 -14.25 0.87
C GLY A 533 27.48 -14.95 0.17
N ARG A 534 28.27 -14.25 -0.65
CA ARG A 534 29.49 -14.84 -1.26
C ARG A 534 30.54 -15.20 -0.21
N ASN A 535 30.68 -14.37 0.83
CA ASN A 535 31.62 -14.60 1.94
C ASN A 535 31.19 -15.72 2.91
N TRP A 536 30.05 -16.39 2.68
CA TRP A 536 29.61 -17.54 3.50
C TRP A 536 30.12 -18.88 2.96
N CYS A 537 30.77 -18.88 1.79
CA CYS A 537 31.40 -20.06 1.19
C CYS A 537 32.87 -20.26 1.61
N ASP A 538 33.47 -19.31 2.34
CA ASP A 538 34.87 -19.33 2.79
C ASP A 538 35.01 -19.71 4.29
N CYS A 539 34.11 -20.56 4.81
CA CYS A 539 34.14 -21.09 6.19
C CYS A 539 33.68 -22.55 6.25
#